data_AF-A0A4R3YJN3-F1
#
_entry.id   AF-A0A4R3YJN3-F1
#
_cell.length_a   1.000
_cell.length_b   1.000
_cell.length_c   1.000
_cell.angle_alpha   90.00
_cell.angle_beta   90.00
_cell.angle_gamma   90.00
#
_symmetry.space_group_name_H-M   'P 1'
#
loop_
_entity.id
_entity.type
_entity.pdbx_description
1 polymer ?
#
loop_
_entity_poly.entity_id
_entity_poly.type
_entity_poly.pdbx_seq_one_letter_code
_entity_poly.pdbx_strand_id
1 'polypeptide(L)'
;MSLNNDGRGKRLGSLAALVLGACALTACSGNNAPAATADTNTTAPKDGGNAYELVMQQRTDPVHGERVAMRIAYDICVEGAKALNQPAKPFPADPADPAVERNTVITDGRSYVRKTEQLSDANTEKMQPDQGCEFSIWPVTTETLITHQGKATRVKRDYDGKITTETDDDVLSQVAKSPQDNSHFSERRTVNGVNLRCMPKDDPTLAALLKATGTQDLCIYEKDGQLLNADGTDMVLYSRVTQPVQIGGTSHDTIVEPVSLKRLDHVDPATFDPATYSR
;
A
#
# COMPACT_ATOMS: atom_id res chain seq x y z
N MET A 1 -12.01 -9.64 -59.00
CA MET A 1 -10.70 -9.14 -59.47
C MET A 1 -9.64 -10.07 -58.89
N SER A 2 -9.25 -11.09 -59.65
CA SER A 2 -7.95 -11.19 -60.34
C SER A 2 -6.73 -11.36 -59.42
N LEU A 3 -6.38 -12.64 -59.29
CA LEU A 3 -5.07 -13.28 -59.22
C LEU A 3 -3.82 -12.42 -59.52
N ASN A 4 -2.76 -12.59 -58.71
CA ASN A 4 -1.48 -13.25 -59.05
C ASN A 4 -0.47 -12.98 -57.91
N ASN A 5 0.17 -13.95 -57.24
CA ASN A 5 1.02 -15.06 -57.68
C ASN A 5 2.46 -14.62 -58.04
N ASP A 6 3.40 -14.94 -57.16
CA ASP A 6 4.80 -15.35 -57.40
C ASP A 6 5.46 -15.58 -56.01
N GLY A 7 6.17 -16.65 -55.68
CA GLY A 7 6.76 -17.71 -56.48
C GLY A 7 8.29 -17.74 -56.30
N ARG A 8 8.80 -18.85 -55.74
CA ARG A 8 10.23 -19.29 -55.68
C ARG A 8 11.08 -18.68 -54.54
N GLY A 9 12.01 -19.39 -53.91
CA GLY A 9 12.65 -20.65 -54.28
C GLY A 9 13.45 -21.27 -53.12
N LYS A 10 13.77 -22.54 -53.33
CA LYS A 10 14.36 -23.53 -52.42
C LYS A 10 15.90 -23.45 -52.37
N ARG A 11 16.43 -23.88 -51.21
CA ARG A 11 17.56 -24.82 -50.97
C ARG A 11 19.03 -24.34 -50.87
N LEU A 12 19.69 -24.97 -49.88
CA LEU A 12 21.01 -25.65 -49.84
C LEU A 12 22.22 -24.99 -49.12
N GLY A 13 22.93 -25.84 -48.36
CA GLY A 13 24.29 -25.68 -47.79
C GLY A 13 24.27 -25.50 -46.27
N SER A 14 24.45 -26.51 -45.40
CA SER A 14 25.52 -27.50 -45.22
C SER A 14 26.92 -26.89 -45.04
N LEU A 15 27.43 -26.89 -43.81
CA LEU A 15 28.84 -27.11 -43.51
C LEU A 15 29.04 -27.45 -42.02
N ALA A 16 29.64 -28.61 -41.80
CA ALA A 16 30.08 -29.15 -40.53
C ALA A 16 31.41 -28.54 -40.08
N ALA A 17 31.68 -28.54 -38.78
CA ALA A 17 33.04 -28.61 -38.25
C ALA A 17 33.03 -29.35 -36.91
N LEU A 18 33.65 -30.53 -36.96
CA LEU A 18 33.96 -31.47 -35.90
C LEU A 18 35.37 -31.11 -35.40
N VAL A 19 35.60 -30.98 -34.08
CA VAL A 19 36.95 -31.12 -33.51
C VAL A 19 36.87 -31.99 -32.27
N LEU A 20 37.33 -33.23 -32.43
CA LEU A 20 37.82 -34.09 -31.37
C LEU A 20 39.26 -33.70 -31.03
N GLY A 21 39.60 -33.77 -29.75
CA GLY A 21 40.99 -33.74 -29.27
C GLY A 21 41.08 -34.38 -27.89
N ALA A 22 41.36 -35.67 -27.87
CA ALA A 22 41.65 -36.47 -26.68
C ALA A 22 43.17 -36.70 -26.56
N CYS A 23 43.67 -36.74 -25.31
CA CYS A 23 44.78 -37.55 -24.79
C CYS A 23 45.20 -36.94 -23.43
N ALA A 24 45.62 -37.64 -22.38
CA ALA A 24 45.45 -39.00 -21.86
C ALA A 24 46.32 -39.06 -20.58
N LEU A 25 45.80 -39.65 -19.49
CA LEU A 25 46.47 -40.42 -18.40
C LEU A 25 47.64 -39.74 -17.64
N THR A 26 47.72 -39.77 -16.31
CA THR A 26 48.01 -40.97 -15.50
C THR A 26 47.83 -40.67 -14.00
N ALA A 27 47.44 -41.69 -13.24
CA ALA A 27 47.07 -41.68 -11.81
C ALA A 27 48.25 -41.64 -10.81
N CYS A 28 47.98 -41.22 -9.57
CA CYS A 28 48.34 -41.96 -8.33
C CYS A 28 47.69 -41.36 -7.06
N SER A 29 47.27 -42.28 -6.17
CA SER A 29 46.64 -42.19 -4.84
C SER A 29 46.97 -41.02 -3.90
N GLY A 30 45.98 -40.62 -3.09
CA GLY A 30 46.24 -40.08 -1.75
C GLY A 30 45.09 -39.30 -1.09
N ASN A 31 44.40 -39.98 -0.17
CA ASN A 31 43.70 -39.47 1.02
C ASN A 31 42.39 -38.66 0.95
N ASN A 32 41.45 -39.20 1.73
CA ASN A 32 40.19 -38.64 2.20
C ASN A 32 40.36 -37.26 2.88
N ALA A 33 39.59 -36.27 2.43
CA ALA A 33 38.68 -35.43 3.23
C ALA A 33 38.18 -34.28 2.33
N PRO A 34 36.87 -33.94 2.35
CA PRO A 34 36.37 -32.83 1.55
C PRO A 34 36.96 -31.52 2.06
N ALA A 35 37.66 -30.82 1.16
CA ALA A 35 38.03 -29.43 1.36
C ALA A 35 36.75 -28.62 1.58
N ALA A 36 36.61 -28.06 2.78
CA ALA A 36 35.62 -27.04 3.09
C ALA A 36 35.87 -25.86 2.15
N THR A 37 35.07 -25.79 1.09
CA THR A 37 34.97 -24.65 0.19
C THR A 37 34.50 -23.45 1.00
N ALA A 38 35.38 -22.46 1.05
CA ALA A 38 35.13 -21.04 1.25
C ALA A 38 33.88 -20.70 2.07
N ASP A 39 34.09 -20.30 3.33
CA ASP A 39 33.21 -19.37 4.02
C ASP A 39 32.99 -18.18 3.08
N THR A 40 31.82 -18.18 2.45
CA THR A 40 31.23 -16.99 1.90
C THR A 40 30.96 -16.13 3.12
N ASN A 41 31.92 -15.23 3.41
CA ASN A 41 31.65 -13.99 4.11
C ASN A 41 30.55 -13.29 3.31
N THR A 42 29.31 -13.68 3.59
CA THR A 42 28.12 -12.92 3.31
C THR A 42 28.25 -11.73 4.24
N THR A 43 29.00 -10.73 3.76
CA THR A 43 28.94 -9.38 4.30
C THR A 43 27.47 -9.01 4.21
N ALA A 44 26.75 -9.14 5.33
CA ALA A 44 25.44 -8.52 5.46
C ALA A 44 25.61 -7.07 4.98
N PRO A 45 24.69 -6.55 4.14
CA PRO A 45 24.76 -5.15 3.79
C PRO A 45 24.82 -4.36 5.10
N LYS A 46 25.63 -3.30 5.14
CA LYS A 46 25.55 -2.31 6.22
C LYS A 46 24.14 -1.71 6.17
N ASP A 47 23.20 -2.35 6.86
CA ASP A 47 21.76 -2.11 6.90
C ASP A 47 21.45 -0.83 7.71
N GLY A 48 22.06 0.30 7.36
CA GLY A 48 21.77 1.60 7.98
C GLY A 48 20.69 2.42 7.27
N GLY A 49 20.11 1.91 6.17
CA GLY A 49 19.20 2.66 5.30
C GLY A 49 17.75 2.19 5.27
N ASN A 50 17.48 0.97 5.73
CA ASN A 50 16.19 0.32 5.47
C ASN A 50 15.23 0.37 6.66
N ALA A 51 15.73 0.73 7.85
CA ALA A 51 14.89 0.85 9.04
C ALA A 51 14.24 2.23 9.14
N TYR A 52 12.92 2.26 9.28
CA TYR A 52 12.16 3.50 9.42
C TYR A 52 10.83 3.31 10.15
N GLU A 53 10.34 4.42 10.71
CA GLU A 53 8.94 4.60 11.13
C GLU A 53 8.33 5.71 10.27
N LEU A 54 7.23 5.40 9.60
CA LEU A 54 6.47 6.30 8.77
C LEU A 54 5.03 6.36 9.28
N VAL A 55 4.56 7.57 9.59
CA VAL A 55 3.15 7.82 9.90
C VAL A 55 2.56 8.59 8.73
N MET A 56 1.50 8.06 8.14
CA MET A 56 0.69 8.70 7.11
C MET A 56 -0.72 8.93 7.63
N GLN A 57 -1.37 9.96 7.13
CA GLN A 57 -2.78 10.22 7.39
C GLN A 57 -3.55 10.36 6.09
N GLN A 58 -4.79 9.90 6.11
CA GLN A 58 -5.79 10.18 5.10
C GLN A 58 -6.79 11.18 5.67
N ARG A 59 -7.13 12.22 4.89
CA ARG A 59 -8.19 13.17 5.21
C ARG A 59 -8.97 13.56 3.96
N THR A 60 -10.12 14.18 4.16
CA THR A 60 -10.93 14.74 3.08
C THR A 60 -10.69 16.24 2.91
N ASP A 61 -10.81 16.73 1.67
CA ASP A 61 -10.80 18.15 1.30
C ASP A 61 -12.02 18.48 0.41
N PRO A 62 -12.96 19.34 0.84
CA PRO A 62 -12.98 20.02 2.14
C PRO A 62 -13.08 19.04 3.30
N VAL A 63 -12.68 19.50 4.48
CA VAL A 63 -12.76 18.72 5.73
C VAL A 63 -14.18 18.17 5.90
N HIS A 64 -14.29 16.85 6.11
CA HIS A 64 -15.54 16.10 6.19
C HIS A 64 -16.37 16.13 4.90
N GLY A 65 -15.74 16.26 3.73
CA GLY A 65 -16.43 16.26 2.43
C GLY A 65 -17.32 15.03 2.19
N GLU A 66 -16.89 13.86 2.67
CA GLU A 66 -17.69 12.63 2.65
C GLU A 66 -18.99 12.73 3.50
N ARG A 67 -18.96 13.52 4.58
CA ARG A 67 -20.10 13.67 5.48
C ARG A 67 -21.20 14.56 4.90
N VAL A 68 -20.89 15.38 3.89
CA VAL A 68 -21.91 16.16 3.16
C VAL A 68 -22.93 15.23 2.52
N ALA A 69 -22.47 14.14 1.91
CA ALA A 69 -23.33 13.13 1.30
C ALA A 69 -24.25 12.48 2.35
N MET A 70 -23.65 12.09 3.48
CA MET A 70 -24.36 11.47 4.60
C MET A 70 -25.37 12.43 5.23
N ARG A 71 -25.05 13.72 5.29
CA ARG A 71 -25.97 14.74 5.78
C ARG A 71 -27.19 14.90 4.87
N ILE A 72 -26.99 14.91 3.55
CA ILE A 72 -28.10 14.96 2.59
C ILE A 72 -29.00 13.74 2.75
N ALA A 73 -28.42 12.54 2.86
CA ALA A 73 -29.18 11.31 3.08
C ALA A 73 -29.96 11.33 4.40
N TYR A 74 -29.34 11.83 5.47
CA TYR A 74 -29.98 12.01 6.76
C TYR A 74 -31.14 13.02 6.68
N ASP A 75 -30.98 14.16 6.02
CA ASP A 75 -32.05 15.16 5.89
C ASP A 75 -33.25 14.58 5.13
N ILE A 76 -33.02 13.76 4.10
CA ILE A 76 -34.09 13.01 3.41
C ILE A 76 -34.80 12.04 4.37
N CYS A 77 -34.04 11.33 5.20
CA CYS A 77 -34.62 10.45 6.22
C CYS A 77 -35.50 11.25 7.19
N VAL A 78 -35.04 12.40 7.67
CA VAL A 78 -35.77 13.26 8.61
C VAL A 78 -37.13 13.69 8.05
N GLU A 79 -37.20 14.03 6.76
CA GLU A 79 -38.49 14.34 6.11
C GLU A 79 -39.42 13.12 6.09
N GLY A 80 -38.87 11.92 5.87
CA GLY A 80 -39.63 10.67 6.01
C GLY A 80 -40.13 10.44 7.44
N ALA A 81 -39.27 10.65 8.44
CA ALA A 81 -39.63 10.48 9.85
C ALA A 81 -40.76 11.44 10.26
N LYS A 82 -40.70 12.70 9.78
CA LYS A 82 -41.78 13.68 9.96
C LYS A 82 -43.10 13.18 9.37
N ALA A 83 -43.09 12.62 8.16
CA ALA A 83 -44.29 12.05 7.55
C ALA A 83 -44.90 10.88 8.36
N LEU A 84 -44.06 10.15 9.09
CA LEU A 84 -44.46 9.04 9.98
C LEU A 84 -44.76 9.49 11.42
N ASN A 85 -44.70 10.79 11.72
CA ASN A 85 -44.78 11.33 13.09
C ASN A 85 -43.76 10.71 14.06
N GLN A 86 -42.57 10.35 13.57
CA GLN A 86 -41.48 9.81 14.36
C GLN A 86 -40.48 10.93 14.71
N PRO A 87 -40.00 11.00 15.97
CA PRO A 87 -38.96 11.95 16.35
C PRO A 87 -37.61 11.52 15.74
N ALA A 88 -36.99 12.43 14.99
CA ALA A 88 -35.64 12.20 14.47
C ALA A 88 -34.58 12.53 15.53
N LYS A 89 -33.55 11.68 15.64
CA LYS A 89 -32.36 11.94 16.46
C LYS A 89 -31.43 12.93 15.75
N PRO A 90 -30.73 13.84 16.44
CA PRO A 90 -29.87 14.85 15.81
C PRO A 90 -28.68 14.22 15.10
N PHE A 91 -28.25 14.83 13.99
CA PHE A 91 -27.00 14.48 13.31
C PHE A 91 -25.80 14.83 14.21
N PRO A 92 -24.85 13.90 14.44
CA PRO A 92 -23.73 14.13 15.32
C PRO A 92 -22.77 15.18 14.75
N ALA A 93 -22.13 15.92 15.66
CA ALA A 93 -21.10 16.90 15.31
C ALA A 93 -19.89 16.24 14.61
N ASP A 94 -19.09 17.06 13.96
CA ASP A 94 -17.82 16.66 13.36
C ASP A 94 -16.79 16.28 14.44
N PRO A 95 -16.05 15.17 14.26
CA PRO A 95 -14.94 14.84 15.15
C PRO A 95 -13.87 15.93 15.05
N ALA A 96 -13.15 16.15 16.15
CA ALA A 96 -12.12 17.20 16.20
C ALA A 96 -10.88 16.88 15.33
N ASP A 97 -10.62 15.60 15.06
CA ASP A 97 -9.57 15.15 14.14
C ASP A 97 -10.20 14.96 12.74
N PRO A 98 -9.77 15.73 11.71
CA PRO A 98 -10.28 15.59 10.35
C PRO A 98 -9.69 14.40 9.60
N ALA A 99 -8.72 13.67 10.19
CA ALA A 99 -8.19 12.45 9.60
C ALA A 99 -9.22 11.31 9.68
N VAL A 100 -9.41 10.63 8.56
CA VAL A 100 -10.30 9.47 8.42
C VAL A 100 -9.54 8.19 8.76
N GLU A 101 -8.29 8.10 8.31
CA GLU A 101 -7.43 6.93 8.50
C GLU A 101 -6.02 7.37 8.86
N ARG A 102 -5.35 6.64 9.76
CA ARG A 102 -3.92 6.79 10.04
C ARG A 102 -3.21 5.46 9.80
N ASN A 103 -2.14 5.49 9.02
CA ASN A 103 -1.28 4.33 8.79
C ASN A 103 0.08 4.59 9.42
N THR A 104 0.51 3.68 10.30
CA THR A 104 1.88 3.65 10.82
C THR A 104 2.58 2.43 10.26
N VAL A 105 3.70 2.65 9.56
CA VAL A 105 4.57 1.60 9.03
C VAL A 105 5.89 1.63 9.79
N ILE A 106 6.29 0.49 10.33
CA ILE A 106 7.60 0.29 10.95
C ILE A 106 8.27 -0.90 10.27
N THR A 107 9.52 -0.73 9.84
CA THR A 107 10.28 -1.81 9.22
C THR A 107 11.75 -1.73 9.60
N ASP A 108 12.42 -2.88 9.60
CA ASP A 108 13.88 -3.02 9.66
C ASP A 108 14.50 -3.33 8.27
N GLY A 109 13.68 -3.31 7.22
CA GLY A 109 14.02 -3.70 5.85
C GLY A 109 13.72 -5.16 5.49
N ARG A 110 13.47 -6.03 6.48
CA ARG A 110 13.16 -7.46 6.30
C ARG A 110 11.80 -7.85 6.87
N SER A 111 11.41 -7.16 7.93
CA SER A 111 10.19 -7.33 8.69
C SER A 111 9.39 -6.05 8.60
N TYR A 112 8.07 -6.16 8.56
CA TYR A 112 7.17 -5.03 8.39
C TYR A 112 6.04 -5.11 9.40
N VAL A 113 5.72 -3.97 10.01
CA VAL A 113 4.47 -3.74 10.71
C VAL A 113 3.75 -2.61 9.98
N ARG A 114 2.48 -2.82 9.64
CA ARG A 114 1.56 -1.78 9.22
C ARG A 114 0.37 -1.77 10.17
N LYS A 115 0.25 -0.72 10.96
CA LYS A 115 -0.93 -0.44 11.79
C LYS A 115 -1.81 0.58 11.08
N THR A 116 -3.04 0.20 10.77
CA THR A 116 -4.08 1.06 10.21
C THR A 116 -5.12 1.34 11.29
N GLU A 117 -5.36 2.62 11.55
CA GLU A 117 -6.36 3.12 12.49
C GLU A 117 -7.44 3.84 11.69
N GLN A 118 -8.68 3.31 11.68
CA GLN A 118 -9.82 4.04 11.13
C GLN A 118 -10.37 4.94 12.20
N LEU A 119 -10.19 6.25 12.04
CA LEU A 119 -10.48 7.25 13.08
C LEU A 119 -11.96 7.67 13.10
N SER A 120 -12.66 7.45 12.00
CA SER A 120 -14.10 7.69 11.89
C SER A 120 -14.72 6.72 10.90
N ASP A 121 -15.77 6.01 11.31
CA ASP A 121 -16.62 5.25 10.41
C ASP A 121 -18.09 5.63 10.61
N ALA A 122 -18.81 5.80 9.51
CA ALA A 122 -20.20 6.24 9.52
C ALA A 122 -21.13 5.03 9.63
N ASN A 123 -21.87 4.94 10.73
CA ASN A 123 -22.92 3.94 10.87
C ASN A 123 -24.29 4.50 10.49
N THR A 124 -24.81 3.95 9.39
CA THR A 124 -26.12 4.27 8.82
C THR A 124 -27.16 3.16 9.01
N GLU A 125 -26.86 2.10 9.77
CA GLU A 125 -27.74 0.93 9.93
C GLU A 125 -29.13 1.31 10.45
N LYS A 126 -29.20 2.33 11.31
CA LYS A 126 -30.45 2.84 11.90
C LYS A 126 -30.94 4.15 11.28
N MET A 127 -30.39 4.50 10.12
CA MET A 127 -30.78 5.71 9.38
C MET A 127 -32.04 5.43 8.55
N GLN A 128 -33.13 5.08 9.23
CA GLN A 128 -34.45 4.83 8.64
C GLN A 128 -35.51 5.72 9.29
N PRO A 129 -36.52 6.18 8.52
CA PRO A 129 -37.58 7.06 9.02
C PRO A 129 -38.32 6.52 10.26
N ASP A 130 -38.62 5.22 10.27
CA ASP A 130 -39.32 4.52 11.35
C ASP A 130 -38.44 4.23 12.57
N GLN A 131 -37.12 4.36 12.43
CA GLN A 131 -36.13 4.21 13.49
C GLN A 131 -35.61 5.55 14.03
N GLY A 132 -36.24 6.66 13.62
CA GLY A 132 -35.87 8.01 14.05
C GLY A 132 -34.57 8.52 13.44
N CYS A 133 -34.19 8.00 12.26
CA CYS A 133 -33.04 8.47 11.47
C CYS A 133 -31.73 8.53 12.26
N GLU A 134 -31.44 7.50 13.05
CA GLU A 134 -30.24 7.47 13.86
C GLU A 134 -29.00 7.33 12.99
N PHE A 135 -28.14 8.34 13.02
CA PHE A 135 -26.79 8.32 12.45
C PHE A 135 -25.79 8.35 13.60
N SER A 136 -24.81 7.47 13.56
CA SER A 136 -23.74 7.44 14.56
C SER A 136 -22.37 7.33 13.90
N ILE A 137 -21.34 7.80 14.59
CA ILE A 137 -19.95 7.62 14.18
C ILE A 137 -19.40 6.54 15.11
N TRP A 138 -18.94 5.44 14.54
CA TRP A 138 -18.38 4.34 15.29
C TRP A 138 -16.98 4.68 15.82
N PRO A 139 -16.56 4.07 16.95
CA PRO A 139 -15.25 4.29 17.53
C PRO A 139 -14.12 3.76 16.63
N VAL A 140 -12.88 4.09 16.98
CA VAL A 140 -11.70 3.73 16.20
C VAL A 140 -11.54 2.21 16.09
N THR A 141 -11.42 1.68 14.87
CA THR A 141 -10.94 0.30 14.65
C THR A 141 -9.45 0.30 14.34
N THR A 142 -8.79 -0.81 14.64
CA THR A 142 -7.37 -0.97 14.36
C THR A 142 -7.10 -2.31 13.71
N GLU A 143 -6.36 -2.29 12.61
CA GLU A 143 -5.79 -3.48 11.99
C GLU A 143 -4.27 -3.36 11.99
N THR A 144 -3.58 -4.36 12.52
CA THR A 144 -2.12 -4.46 12.47
C THR A 144 -1.73 -5.67 11.64
N LEU A 145 -1.08 -5.42 10.50
CA LEU A 145 -0.45 -6.46 9.68
C LEU A 145 1.03 -6.53 10.02
N ILE A 146 1.51 -7.71 10.35
CA ILE A 146 2.89 -8.00 10.72
C ILE A 146 3.43 -9.04 9.75
N THR A 147 4.50 -8.71 9.03
CA THR A 147 5.24 -9.64 8.17
C THR A 147 6.62 -9.85 8.79
N HIS A 148 6.88 -11.05 9.29
CA HIS A 148 8.13 -11.37 9.98
C HIS A 148 8.50 -12.84 9.75
N GLN A 149 9.76 -13.11 9.41
CA GLN A 149 10.31 -14.47 9.22
C GLN A 149 9.47 -15.35 8.27
N GLY A 150 8.97 -14.78 7.17
CA GLY A 150 8.18 -15.54 6.19
C GLY A 150 6.70 -15.73 6.55
N LYS A 151 6.23 -15.17 7.69
CA LYS A 151 4.84 -15.27 8.14
C LYS A 151 4.14 -13.92 8.08
N ALA A 152 2.84 -13.94 7.80
CA ALA A 152 1.98 -12.78 7.95
C ALA A 152 0.96 -13.01 9.06
N THR A 153 0.96 -12.14 10.07
CA THR A 153 -0.03 -12.16 11.15
C THR A 153 -0.81 -10.85 11.12
N ARG A 154 -2.13 -10.97 11.19
CA ARG A 154 -3.06 -9.85 11.23
C ARG A 154 -3.75 -9.83 12.58
N VAL A 155 -3.65 -8.71 13.29
CA VAL A 155 -4.34 -8.47 14.56
C VAL A 155 -5.36 -7.36 14.33
N LYS A 156 -6.65 -7.67 14.49
CA LYS A 156 -7.74 -6.70 14.35
C LYS A 156 -8.38 -6.42 15.71
N ARG A 157 -8.74 -5.17 15.95
CA ARG A 157 -9.62 -4.74 17.03
C ARG A 157 -10.86 -4.11 16.41
N ASP A 158 -12.01 -4.73 16.65
CA ASP A 158 -13.31 -4.22 16.17
C ASP A 158 -13.89 -3.12 17.08
N TYR A 159 -15.06 -2.63 16.70
CA TYR A 159 -15.78 -1.56 17.40
C TYR A 159 -16.17 -1.93 18.85
N ASP A 160 -16.33 -3.22 19.14
CA ASP A 160 -16.64 -3.74 20.48
C ASP A 160 -15.37 -3.96 21.33
N GLY A 161 -14.20 -3.62 20.78
CA GLY A 161 -12.91 -3.84 21.42
C GLY A 161 -12.47 -5.30 21.40
N LYS A 162 -13.19 -6.18 20.70
CA LYS A 162 -12.81 -7.59 20.57
C LYS A 162 -11.63 -7.70 19.62
N ILE A 163 -10.65 -8.49 20.06
CA ILE A 163 -9.43 -8.74 19.31
C ILE A 163 -9.55 -10.06 18.56
N THR A 164 -9.24 -10.05 17.28
CA THR A 164 -9.04 -11.26 16.47
C THR A 164 -7.61 -11.29 15.96
N THR A 165 -7.04 -12.49 15.91
CA THR A 165 -5.69 -12.73 15.36
C THR A 165 -5.79 -13.82 14.32
N GLU A 166 -5.37 -13.50 13.10
CA GLU A 166 -5.33 -14.39 11.96
C GLU A 166 -3.87 -14.52 11.54
N THR A 167 -3.35 -15.75 11.50
CA THR A 167 -1.99 -16.02 11.00
C THR A 167 -2.12 -16.81 9.72
N ASP A 168 -1.45 -16.35 8.67
CA ASP A 168 -1.30 -17.05 7.42
C ASP A 168 0.15 -17.52 7.30
N ASP A 169 0.32 -18.84 7.23
CA ASP A 169 1.61 -19.51 7.12
C ASP A 169 2.14 -19.50 5.66
N ASP A 170 1.35 -19.06 4.67
CA ASP A 170 1.70 -19.14 3.23
C ASP A 170 1.67 -17.80 2.49
N VAL A 171 1.90 -16.70 3.21
CA VAL A 171 2.01 -15.37 2.59
C VAL A 171 3.47 -14.98 2.56
N LEU A 172 4.19 -15.47 1.55
CA LEU A 172 5.32 -14.79 0.91
C LEU A 172 5.75 -15.53 -0.37
N SER A 173 4.87 -15.55 -1.37
CA SER A 173 5.31 -15.49 -2.77
C SER A 173 5.29 -14.04 -3.27
N GLN A 174 5.72 -13.09 -2.44
CA GLN A 174 6.12 -11.79 -2.96
C GLN A 174 7.52 -11.98 -3.54
N VAL A 175 7.56 -12.50 -4.77
CA VAL A 175 8.72 -12.30 -5.63
C VAL A 175 8.96 -10.80 -5.59
N ALA A 176 10.08 -10.37 -4.98
CA ALA A 176 10.50 -8.98 -4.98
C ALA A 176 10.34 -8.47 -6.41
N LYS A 177 9.31 -7.66 -6.65
CA LYS A 177 9.07 -7.15 -7.99
C LYS A 177 10.30 -6.31 -8.34
N SER A 178 10.74 -6.40 -9.60
CA SER A 178 11.81 -5.54 -10.09
C SER A 178 11.54 -4.09 -9.66
N PRO A 179 12.59 -3.33 -9.28
CA PRO A 179 12.44 -1.94 -8.88
C PRO A 179 11.53 -1.20 -9.86
N GLN A 180 10.54 -0.50 -9.32
CA GLN A 180 9.58 0.22 -10.14
C GLN A 180 10.30 1.37 -10.84
N ASP A 181 10.03 1.57 -12.13
CA ASP A 181 10.60 2.71 -12.85
C ASP A 181 9.92 3.99 -12.38
N ASN A 182 10.66 4.77 -11.60
CA ASN A 182 10.20 6.03 -11.03
C ASN A 182 10.67 7.26 -11.82
N SER A 183 11.16 7.08 -13.06
CA SER A 183 11.63 8.18 -13.90
C SER A 183 10.57 9.26 -14.16
N HIS A 184 9.29 8.90 -14.04
CA HIS A 184 8.14 9.80 -14.12
C HIS A 184 8.00 10.76 -12.92
N PHE A 185 8.70 10.52 -11.81
CA PHE A 185 8.65 11.38 -10.62
C PHE A 185 9.83 12.35 -10.60
N SER A 186 9.58 13.61 -10.95
CA SER A 186 10.63 14.62 -11.09
C SER A 186 10.37 15.93 -10.34
N GLU A 187 9.12 16.27 -10.04
CA GLU A 187 8.78 17.49 -9.32
C GLU A 187 9.07 17.33 -7.82
N ARG A 188 9.97 18.15 -7.26
CA ARG A 188 10.28 18.08 -5.83
C ARG A 188 9.22 18.79 -5.01
N ARG A 189 8.81 18.18 -3.89
CA ARG A 189 7.85 18.75 -2.93
C ARG A 189 8.27 18.39 -1.51
N THR A 190 7.97 19.25 -0.53
CA THR A 190 8.11 18.90 0.88
C THR A 190 6.73 18.94 1.53
N VAL A 191 6.35 17.86 2.20
CA VAL A 191 5.08 17.74 2.92
C VAL A 191 5.37 17.35 4.36
N ASN A 192 4.95 18.17 5.32
CA ASN A 192 5.20 17.96 6.75
C ASN A 192 6.67 17.62 7.08
N GLY A 193 7.61 18.30 6.41
CA GLY A 193 9.06 18.08 6.60
C GLY A 193 9.64 16.85 5.89
N VAL A 194 8.82 16.06 5.18
CA VAL A 194 9.27 14.92 4.37
C VAL A 194 9.47 15.38 2.93
N ASN A 195 10.66 15.15 2.39
CA ASN A 195 10.99 15.47 0.99
C ASN A 195 10.52 14.35 0.05
N LEU A 196 9.81 14.76 -0.99
CA LEU A 196 9.13 13.91 -1.95
C LEU A 196 9.52 14.28 -3.39
N ARG A 197 9.33 13.33 -4.31
CA ARG A 197 9.22 13.60 -5.74
C ARG A 197 7.85 13.19 -6.23
N CYS A 198 7.22 14.09 -6.97
CA CYS A 198 5.88 13.97 -7.51
C CYS A 198 5.93 13.79 -9.02
N MET A 199 4.90 13.13 -9.53
CA MET A 199 4.66 13.05 -10.97
C MET A 199 4.26 14.44 -11.50
N PRO A 200 4.90 14.96 -12.56
CA PRO A 200 4.52 16.24 -13.15
C PRO A 200 3.06 16.28 -13.60
N LYS A 201 2.42 17.45 -13.50
CA LYS A 201 1.02 17.62 -13.90
C LYS A 201 0.76 17.38 -15.39
N ASP A 202 1.77 17.58 -16.21
CA ASP A 202 1.76 17.34 -17.65
C ASP A 202 2.25 15.94 -18.05
N ASP A 203 2.63 15.08 -17.08
CA ASP A 203 3.01 13.70 -17.37
C ASP A 203 1.78 12.92 -17.92
N PRO A 204 1.93 12.21 -19.06
CA PRO A 204 0.82 11.49 -19.67
C PRO A 204 0.27 10.36 -18.79
N THR A 205 1.08 9.80 -17.90
CA THR A 205 0.69 8.77 -16.93
C THR A 205 -0.25 9.36 -15.88
N LEU A 206 0.05 10.55 -15.36
CA LEU A 206 -0.84 11.24 -14.42
C LEU A 206 -2.15 11.62 -15.09
N ALA A 207 -2.10 12.11 -16.33
CA ALA A 207 -3.30 12.42 -17.10
C ALA A 207 -4.19 11.19 -17.35
N ALA A 208 -3.59 10.01 -17.55
CA ALA A 208 -4.32 8.75 -17.65
C ALA A 208 -4.92 8.31 -16.31
N LEU A 209 -4.17 8.42 -15.21
CA LEU A 209 -4.65 8.12 -13.86
C LEU A 209 -5.79 9.04 -13.43
N LEU A 210 -5.70 10.34 -13.72
CA LEU A 210 -6.77 11.30 -13.46
C LEU A 210 -8.09 10.85 -14.11
N LYS A 211 -8.04 10.37 -15.36
CA LYS A 211 -9.22 9.87 -16.07
C LYS A 211 -9.75 8.55 -15.52
N ALA A 212 -8.85 7.67 -15.10
CA ALA A 212 -9.22 6.32 -14.65
C ALA A 212 -9.73 6.30 -13.20
N THR A 213 -9.09 7.07 -12.33
CA THR A 213 -9.27 6.98 -10.86
C THR A 213 -9.48 8.32 -10.19
N GLY A 214 -9.41 9.45 -10.91
CA GLY A 214 -9.49 10.78 -10.30
C GLY A 214 -8.20 11.23 -9.61
N THR A 215 -7.08 10.53 -9.81
CA THR A 215 -5.79 10.88 -9.18
C THR A 215 -5.24 12.17 -9.77
N GLN A 216 -5.12 13.21 -8.94
CA GLN A 216 -4.64 14.53 -9.32
C GLN A 216 -3.16 14.76 -9.02
N ASP A 217 -2.65 14.14 -7.95
CA ASP A 217 -1.25 14.20 -7.56
C ASP A 217 -0.82 12.83 -7.02
N LEU A 218 0.43 12.45 -7.30
CA LEU A 218 1.06 11.25 -6.78
C LEU A 218 2.53 11.55 -6.49
N CYS A 219 2.99 11.26 -5.27
CA CYS A 219 4.38 11.45 -4.89
C CYS A 219 4.92 10.28 -4.08
N ILE A 220 6.18 9.97 -4.35
CA ILE A 220 7.00 9.00 -3.63
C ILE A 220 8.09 9.73 -2.85
N TYR A 221 8.84 8.99 -2.04
CA TYR A 221 10.00 9.54 -1.36
C TYR A 221 11.07 10.04 -2.34
N GLU A 222 11.80 11.10 -1.96
CA GLU A 222 12.79 11.70 -2.85
C GLU A 222 13.93 10.75 -3.25
N LYS A 223 14.19 9.71 -2.45
CA LYS A 223 15.24 8.72 -2.69
C LYS A 223 14.61 7.38 -3.09
N ASP A 224 14.76 7.03 -4.37
CA ASP A 224 14.26 5.77 -4.95
C ASP A 224 14.63 4.55 -4.10
N GLY A 225 13.67 3.64 -3.91
CA GLY A 225 13.87 2.36 -3.26
C GLY A 225 14.17 2.41 -1.76
N GLN A 226 14.13 3.59 -1.12
CA GLN A 226 14.45 3.72 0.31
C GLN A 226 13.25 3.58 1.24
N LEU A 227 12.03 3.69 0.73
CA LEU A 227 10.80 3.46 1.49
C LEU A 227 9.95 2.51 0.66
N LEU A 228 10.11 1.22 0.95
CA LEU A 228 9.45 0.15 0.24
C LEU A 228 8.29 -0.39 1.07
N ASN A 229 7.23 -0.80 0.39
CA ASN A 229 6.20 -1.67 0.95
C ASN A 229 6.77 -3.06 1.25
N ALA A 230 6.01 -3.88 1.98
CA ALA A 230 6.40 -5.27 2.25
C ALA A 230 6.67 -6.09 0.98
N ASP A 231 6.03 -5.72 -0.14
CA ASP A 231 6.21 -6.35 -1.46
C ASP A 231 7.38 -5.81 -2.28
N GLY A 232 8.16 -4.89 -1.71
CA GLY A 232 9.33 -4.28 -2.35
C GLY A 232 9.02 -3.16 -3.34
N THR A 233 7.77 -2.75 -3.49
CA THR A 233 7.39 -1.58 -4.31
C THR A 233 7.59 -0.26 -3.56
N ASP A 234 7.85 0.83 -4.27
CA ASP A 234 7.98 2.14 -3.63
C ASP A 234 6.68 2.59 -2.99
N MET A 235 6.78 3.15 -1.78
CA MET A 235 5.63 3.69 -1.08
C MET A 235 5.20 5.03 -1.69
N VAL A 236 3.93 5.12 -2.07
CA VAL A 236 3.26 6.39 -2.31
C VAL A 236 3.06 7.08 -0.97
N LEU A 237 3.76 8.19 -0.77
CA LEU A 237 3.69 8.96 0.48
C LEU A 237 2.69 10.09 0.42
N TYR A 238 2.41 10.60 -0.78
CA TYR A 238 1.39 11.61 -1.00
C TYR A 238 0.54 11.24 -2.19
N SER A 239 -0.77 11.36 -2.03
CA SER A 239 -1.71 11.29 -3.14
C SER A 239 -2.89 12.22 -2.90
N ARG A 240 -3.45 12.73 -4.00
CA ARG A 240 -4.71 13.46 -4.00
C ARG A 240 -5.62 12.83 -5.05
N VAL A 241 -6.79 12.38 -4.64
CA VAL A 241 -7.74 11.68 -5.51
C VAL A 241 -9.11 12.32 -5.37
N THR A 242 -9.70 12.77 -6.46
CA THR A 242 -11.09 13.25 -6.46
C THR A 242 -12.05 12.07 -6.46
N GLN A 243 -12.85 11.99 -5.39
CA GLN A 243 -13.91 11.02 -5.26
C GLN A 243 -15.24 11.66 -5.68
N PRO A 244 -15.92 11.11 -6.70
CA PRO A 244 -17.27 11.55 -7.03
C PRO A 244 -18.23 11.09 -5.94
N VAL A 245 -19.04 12.01 -5.40
CA VAL A 245 -20.13 11.65 -4.51
C VAL A 245 -21.36 11.38 -5.36
N GLN A 246 -21.85 10.14 -5.35
CA GLN A 246 -23.01 9.72 -6.14
C GLN A 246 -24.29 10.49 -5.78
N ILE A 247 -24.41 10.95 -4.53
CA ILE A 247 -25.59 11.67 -4.02
C ILE A 247 -25.29 13.17 -3.99
N GLY A 248 -26.09 13.95 -4.73
CA GLY A 248 -26.03 15.42 -4.70
C GLY A 248 -24.99 16.06 -5.64
N GLY A 249 -24.30 15.27 -6.48
CA GLY A 249 -23.39 15.79 -7.51
C GLY A 249 -22.18 16.55 -6.96
N THR A 250 -21.85 16.31 -5.69
CA THR A 250 -20.68 16.90 -5.06
C THR A 250 -19.45 16.02 -5.29
N SER A 251 -18.27 16.59 -5.14
CA SER A 251 -17.02 15.83 -5.11
C SER A 251 -16.20 16.31 -3.92
N HIS A 252 -15.41 15.41 -3.36
CA HIS A 252 -14.39 15.76 -2.40
C HIS A 252 -13.09 15.10 -2.81
N ASP A 253 -11.98 15.64 -2.36
CA ASP A 253 -10.69 15.01 -2.56
C ASP A 253 -10.33 14.20 -1.32
N THR A 254 -9.84 12.99 -1.54
CA THR A 254 -9.13 12.21 -0.53
C THR A 254 -7.65 12.52 -0.66
N ILE A 255 -7.04 12.98 0.43
CA ILE A 255 -5.61 13.30 0.49
C ILE A 255 -4.95 12.31 1.44
N VAL A 256 -3.98 11.56 0.94
CA VAL A 256 -3.02 10.82 1.77
C VAL A 256 -1.73 11.62 1.83
N GLU A 257 -1.18 11.82 3.02
CA GLU A 257 0.04 12.60 3.20
C GLU A 257 0.87 12.06 4.39
N PRO A 258 2.21 12.23 4.37
CA PRO A 258 3.03 11.83 5.50
C PRO A 258 2.83 12.83 6.64
N VAL A 259 2.66 12.33 7.86
CA VAL A 259 2.66 13.13 9.09
C VAL A 259 4.08 13.22 9.65
N SER A 260 4.81 12.10 9.61
CA SER A 260 6.20 12.04 10.05
C SER A 260 6.93 10.88 9.41
N LEU A 261 8.22 11.06 9.16
CA LEU A 261 9.14 10.00 8.77
C LEU A 261 10.38 10.07 9.66
N LYS A 262 10.70 8.96 10.33
CA LYS A 262 11.91 8.81 11.14
C LYS A 262 12.75 7.68 10.57
N ARG A 263 14.03 7.96 10.28
CA ARG A 263 15.02 6.92 10.01
C ARG A 263 15.51 6.38 11.34
N LEU A 264 15.59 5.06 11.44
CA LEU A 264 15.95 4.36 12.67
C LEU A 264 17.29 3.68 12.46
N ASP A 265 18.14 3.69 13.47
CA ASP A 265 19.38 2.90 13.46
C ASP A 265 19.09 1.41 13.72
N HIS A 266 18.01 1.13 14.45
CA HIS A 266 17.52 -0.19 14.80
C HIS A 266 16.02 -0.14 15.11
N VAL A 267 15.33 -1.28 14.92
CA VAL A 267 13.95 -1.49 15.38
C VAL A 267 13.98 -2.54 16.48
N ASP A 268 13.25 -2.31 17.58
CA ASP A 268 13.08 -3.31 18.63
C ASP A 268 12.39 -4.55 18.05
N PRO A 269 13.00 -5.75 18.11
CA PRO A 269 12.39 -6.98 17.61
C PRO A 269 10.99 -7.25 18.18
N ALA A 270 10.69 -6.81 19.41
CA ALA A 270 9.36 -6.94 20.01
C ALA A 270 8.26 -6.19 19.23
N THR A 271 8.63 -5.23 18.39
CA THR A 271 7.71 -4.55 17.47
C THR A 271 7.06 -5.53 16.50
N PHE A 272 7.76 -6.60 16.12
CA PHE A 272 7.28 -7.63 15.19
C PHE A 272 6.60 -8.82 15.90
N ASP A 273 6.41 -8.76 17.21
CA ASP A 273 5.65 -9.76 17.97
C ASP A 273 4.15 -9.41 17.94
N PRO A 274 3.27 -10.30 17.42
CA PRO A 274 1.82 -10.09 17.47
C PRO A 274 1.28 -9.84 18.87
N ALA A 275 1.89 -10.40 19.92
CA ALA A 275 1.47 -10.23 21.31
C ALA A 275 1.58 -8.77 21.79
N THR A 276 2.34 -7.92 21.10
CA THR A 276 2.43 -6.47 21.35
C THR A 276 1.12 -5.75 21.02
N TYR A 277 0.32 -6.26 20.08
CA TYR A 277 -0.90 -5.61 19.57
C TYR A 277 -2.19 -6.29 20.06
N SER A 278 -2.09 -7.47 20.66
CA SER A 278 -3.23 -8.26 21.14
C SER A 278 -3.64 -7.98 22.59
N ARG A 279 -3.20 -6.85 23.19
CA ARG A 279 -3.47 -6.47 24.59
C ARG A 279 -4.48 -5.33 24.73
#